data_AF-A0A6C0L6I7-F1
#
_entry.id   AF-A0A6C0L6I7-F1
#
_cell.length_a   1.000
_cell.length_b   1.000
_cell.length_c   1.000
_cell.angle_alpha   90.00
_cell.angle_beta   90.00
_cell.angle_gamma   90.00
#
_symmetry.space_group_name_H-M   'P 1'
#
loop_
_entity.id
_entity.type
_entity.pdbx_description
1 polymer ?
#
loop_
_entity_poly.entity_id
_entity_poly.type
_entity_poly.pdbx_seq_one_letter_code
_entity_poly.pdbx_strand_id
1 'polypeptide(L)' 'MKTVTLHGIPYSLSETNDVYMYGTSVKLGKISDDKKAVIFGDDWATRAQTYMAEYRDGLKQKTADSMESAKKQFQGIQ' A
#
# COMPACT_ATOMS: atom_id res chain seq x y z
N MET A 1 -3.41 13.10 -7.78
CA MET A 1 -2.38 12.09 -8.15
C MET A 1 -2.78 11.44 -9.45
N LYS A 2 -1.82 11.12 -10.33
CA LYS A 2 -2.07 10.39 -11.59
C LYS A 2 -1.39 9.03 -11.56
N THR A 3 -1.89 8.07 -12.33
CA THR A 3 -1.25 6.76 -12.48
C THR A 3 -0.20 6.82 -13.59
N VAL A 4 0.97 6.22 -13.35
CA VAL A 4 2.00 6.00 -14.37
C VAL A 4 2.43 4.55 -14.34
N THR A 5 2.59 3.94 -15.52
CA THR A 5 3.06 2.55 -15.65
C THR A 5 4.45 2.55 -16.24
N LEU A 6 5.43 2.05 -15.48
CA LEU A 6 6.82 1.91 -15.92
C LEU A 6 7.19 0.43 -15.85
N HIS A 7 7.67 -0.12 -16.97
CA HIS A 7 8.02 -1.55 -17.10
C HIS A 7 6.90 -2.50 -16.65
N GLY A 8 5.64 -2.15 -16.94
CA GLY A 8 4.46 -2.93 -16.54
C GLY A 8 4.04 -2.78 -15.08
N ILE A 9 4.77 -1.99 -14.27
CA ILE A 9 4.46 -1.75 -12.86
C ILE A 9 3.72 -0.41 -12.74
N PRO A 10 2.51 -0.37 -12.19
CA PRO A 10 1.79 0.86 -11.94
C PRO A 10 2.31 1.57 -10.68
N TYR A 11 2.34 2.90 -10.74
CA TYR A 11 2.71 3.79 -9.64
C TYR A 11 1.73 4.96 -9.54
N SER A 12 1.58 5.52 -8.34
CA SER A 12 0.91 6.79 -8.13
C SER A 12 1.94 7.93 -8.20
N LEU A 13 1.70 8.92 -9.05
CA LEU A 13 2.59 10.05 -9.30
C LEU A 13 1.92 11.36 -8.85
N SER A 14 2.61 12.15 -8.03
CA SER A 14 2.19 13.49 -7.64
C SER A 14 2.50 14.52 -8.73
N GLU A 15 2.00 15.74 -8.53
CA GLU A 15 2.33 16.91 -9.36
C GLU A 15 3.79 17.37 -9.16
N THR A 16 4.39 17.02 -8.01
CA THR A 16 5.77 17.32 -7.63
C THR A 16 6.77 16.23 -8.06
N ASN A 17 6.36 15.34 -8.98
CA ASN A 17 7.15 14.21 -9.47
C ASN A 17 7.54 13.17 -8.41
N ASP A 18 6.84 13.14 -7.26
CA ASP A 18 7.03 12.10 -6.25
C ASP A 18 6.28 10.83 -6.65
N VAL A 19 6.95 9.69 -6.52
CA VAL A 19 6.43 8.36 -6.87
C VAL A 19 6.02 7.64 -5.60
N TYR A 20 4.81 7.06 -5.63
CA TYR A 20 4.19 6.31 -4.55
C TYR A 20 3.79 4.93 -5.05
N MET A 21 3.75 3.97 -4.13
CA MET A 21 3.18 2.64 -4.41
C MET A 21 1.71 2.80 -4.79
N TYR A 22 1.30 2.12 -5.86
CA TYR A 22 -0.01 2.31 -6.48
C TYR A 22 -1.17 2.18 -5.50
N GLY A 23 -2.04 3.20 -5.47
CA GLY A 23 -3.21 3.22 -4.59
C GLY A 23 -2.91 3.41 -3.10
N THR A 24 -1.66 3.75 -2.73
CA THR A 24 -1.24 3.93 -1.34
C THR A 24 -0.62 5.31 -1.11
N SER A 25 -0.38 5.66 0.15
CA SER A 25 0.39 6.84 0.57
C SER A 25 1.90 6.58 0.74
N VAL A 26 2.38 5.36 0.41
CA VAL A 26 3.78 4.99 0.60
C VAL A 26 4.64 5.62 -0.49
N LYS A 27 5.43 6.63 -0.13
CA LYS A 27 6.39 7.27 -1.04
C LYS A 27 7.57 6.33 -1.30
N LEU A 28 7.85 6.08 -2.57
CA LEU A 28 8.96 5.25 -3.04
C LEU A 28 10.17 6.12 -3.43
N GLY A 29 9.93 7.29 -4.00
CA GLY A 29 11.00 8.15 -4.49
C GLY A 29 10.48 9.24 -5.42
N LYS A 30 11.18 9.48 -6.52
CA LYS A 30 10.82 10.43 -7.57
C LYS A 30 10.92 9.80 -8.96
N ILE A 31 10.19 10.34 -9.92
CA ILE A 31 10.36 9.95 -11.33
C ILE A 31 11.54 10.74 -11.92
N SER A 32 12.34 10.11 -12.79
CA SER A 32 13.41 10.80 -13.51
C SER A 32 12.87 11.89 -14.43
N ASP A 33 13.69 12.89 -14.75
CA ASP A 33 13.29 14.01 -15.62
C ASP A 33 12.83 13.55 -17.02
N ASP A 34 13.50 12.53 -17.56
CA ASP A 34 13.15 11.90 -18.83
C ASP A 34 11.93 10.97 -18.74
N LYS A 35 11.39 10.77 -17.53
CA LYS A 35 10.19 9.99 -17.19
C LYS A 35 10.26 8.50 -17.55
N LYS A 36 11.46 7.93 -17.74
CA LYS A 36 11.62 6.49 -18.02
C LYS A 36 11.90 5.65 -16.79
N ALA A 37 12.31 6.26 -15.67
CA ALA A 37 12.71 5.51 -14.48
C ALA A 37 12.16 6.10 -13.18
N VAL A 38 12.02 5.24 -12.18
CA VAL A 38 11.81 5.63 -10.79
C VAL A 38 13.18 5.68 -10.10
N ILE A 39 13.49 6.81 -9.49
CA ILE A 39 14.64 7.00 -8.61
C ILE A 39 14.14 6.74 -7.20
N PHE A 40 14.43 5.55 -6.68
CA PHE A 40 14.05 5.15 -5.33
C PHE A 40 14.90 5.90 -4.30
N GLY A 41 14.27 6.44 -3.26
CA GLY A 41 15.01 7.01 -2.13
C GLY A 41 15.47 5.91 -1.18
N ASP A 42 16.63 6.04 -0.53
CA ASP A 42 17.29 4.96 0.22
C ASP A 42 16.38 4.17 1.18
N ASP A 43 15.43 4.84 1.85
CA ASP A 43 14.50 4.23 2.81
C ASP A 43 13.19 3.71 2.19
N TRP A 44 13.07 3.61 0.87
CA TRP A 44 11.85 3.14 0.21
C TRP A 44 11.47 1.71 0.64
N ALA A 45 12.46 0.84 0.79
CA ALA A 45 12.25 -0.56 1.13
C ALA A 45 11.67 -0.70 2.54
N THR A 46 12.23 0.01 3.51
CA THR A 46 11.73 0.07 4.89
C THR A 46 10.27 0.53 4.92
N ARG A 47 9.94 1.65 4.26
CA ARG A 47 8.57 2.19 4.22
C ARG A 47 7.58 1.22 3.60
N ALA A 48 7.95 0.57 2.50
CA ALA A 48 7.13 -0.44 1.85
C ALA A 48 6.92 -1.67 2.75
N GLN A 49 7.97 -2.13 3.41
CA GLN A 49 7.90 -3.27 4.34
C GLN A 49 7.03 -2.97 5.56
N THR A 50 7.17 -1.79 6.16
CA THR A 50 6.34 -1.33 7.29
C THR A 50 4.87 -1.31 6.88
N TYR A 51 4.53 -0.67 5.76
CA TYR A 51 3.17 -0.64 5.25
C TYR A 51 2.60 -2.05 4.99
N MET A 52 3.39 -2.95 4.40
CA MET A 52 2.98 -4.34 4.18
C MET A 52 2.82 -5.13 5.48
N ALA A 53 3.56 -4.78 6.55
CA ALA A 53 3.36 -5.38 7.87
C ALA A 53 2.05 -4.89 8.49
N GLU A 54 1.81 -3.58 8.49
CA GLU A 54 0.57 -2.96 8.98
C GLU A 54 -0.66 -3.46 8.23
N TYR A 55 -0.58 -3.55 6.91
CA TYR A 55 -1.67 -4.08 6.08
C TYR A 55 -2.00 -5.54 6.44
N ARG A 56 -0.96 -6.38 6.61
CA ARG A 56 -1.15 -7.79 7.01
C ARG A 56 -1.71 -7.92 8.42
N ASP A 57 -1.28 -7.08 9.35
CA ASP A 57 -1.78 -7.09 10.72
C ASP A 57 -3.26 -6.68 10.76
N GLY A 58 -3.62 -5.60 10.06
CA GLY A 58 -5.01 -5.17 9.92
C GLY A 58 -5.90 -6.23 9.26
N LEU A 59 -5.39 -6.99 8.29
CA LEU A 59 -6.12 -8.13 7.72
C LEU A 59 -6.38 -9.22 8.78
N LYS A 60 -5.36 -9.61 9.54
CA LYS A 60 -5.50 -10.61 10.61
C LYS A 60 -6.52 -10.18 11.65
N GLN A 61 -6.48 -8.91 12.07
CA GLN A 61 -7.43 -8.36 13.02
C GLN A 61 -8.86 -8.41 12.48
N LYS A 62 -9.08 -8.00 11.23
CA LYS A 62 -10.41 -8.08 10.59
C LYS A 62 -10.92 -9.52 10.48
N THR A 63 -10.03 -10.48 10.19
CA THR A 63 -10.39 -11.90 10.18
C THR A 63 -10.80 -12.38 11.56
N ALA A 64 -10.06 -12.01 12.61
CA ALA A 64 -10.39 -12.37 13.99
C ALA A 64 -11.75 -11.79 14.42
N ASP A 65 -11.99 -10.51 14.15
CA ASP A 65 -13.26 -9.83 14.43
C ASP A 65 -14.42 -10.50 13.69
N SER A 66 -14.26 -10.79 12.40
CA SER A 66 -15.28 -11.48 11.59
C SER A 66 -15.60 -12.87 12.12
N MET A 67 -14.59 -13.63 12.58
CA MET A 67 -14.79 -14.94 13.20
C MET A 67 -15.52 -14.84 14.54
N GLU A 68 -15.21 -13.81 15.35
CA GLU A 68 -15.91 -13.57 16.61
C GLU A 68 -17.38 -13.18 16.37
N SER A 69 -17.65 -12.27 15.44
CA SER A 69 -19.00 -11.89 15.04
C SER A 69 -19.79 -13.10 14.54
N ALA A 70 -19.19 -13.93 13.67
CA ALA A 70 -19.82 -15.16 13.20
C ALA A 70 -20.12 -16.11 14.36
N LYS A 71 -19.18 -16.30 15.30
CA LYS A 71 -19.40 -17.13 16.49
C LYS A 71 -20.57 -16.61 17.34
N LYS A 72 -20.66 -15.30 17.58
CA LYS A 72 -21.78 -14.68 18.31
C LYS A 72 -23.12 -14.95 17.61
N GLN A 73 -23.16 -14.79 16.29
CA GLN A 73 -24.34 -15.10 15.46
C GLN A 73 -24.73 -16.59 15.54
N PHE A 74 -23.76 -17.51 15.44
CA PHE A 74 -24.02 -18.96 15.56
C PHE A 74 -24.49 -19.38 16.95
N GLN A 75 -24.03 -18.70 18.00
CA GLN A 75 -24.39 -19.00 19.39
C GLN A 75 -25.73 -18.37 19.82
N GLY A 76 -26.43 -17.64 18.93
CA GLY A 76 -27.75 -17.07 19.21
C GLY A 76 -27.76 -15.97 20.27
N ILE A 77 -26.59 -15.42 20.60
CA ILE A 77 -26.48 -14.29 21.53
C ILE A 77 -26.57 -13.02 20.68
N GLN A 78 -27.80 -12.50 20.52
CA GLN A 78 -28.05 -11.15 20.00
C GLN A 78 -27.69 -10.09 21.04
#